data_AF-A0A2V8GRS3-F1
#
_entry.id   AF-A0A2V8GRS3-F1
#
_cell.length_a   1.000
_cell.length_b   1.000
_cell.length_c   1.000
_cell.angle_alpha   90.00
_cell.angle_beta   90.00
_cell.angle_gamma   90.00
#
_symmetry.space_group_name_H-M   'P 1'
#
loop_
_entity.id
_entity.type
_entity.pdbx_description
1 polymer ?
#
loop_
_entity_poly.entity_id
_entity_poly.type
_entity_poly.pdbx_seq_one_letter_code
_entity_poly.pdbx_strand_id
1 'polypeptide(L)'
;MVPSRPCGLDGRAIMQARFAMQKNAVSHFEIYADDPGKLGQFYTSLFDWTLEPMPQMNYTVIRTVQTDPKGMPTQTGGINGGILNVPGYKPGAWVNYVNVDSIDASVEKAQKLGAKVTKPKSPVPGMGWFAMLTDPQGNAFAMFQSDAQAK
;
A
#
# COMPACT_ATOMS: atom_id res chain seq x y z
N MET A 1 -12.45 -34.29 -38.04
CA MET A 1 -12.30 -32.81 -38.05
C MET A 1 -13.19 -32.28 -36.95
N VAL A 2 -12.64 -31.91 -35.79
CA VAL A 2 -13.38 -31.44 -34.60
C VAL A 2 -12.75 -30.11 -34.17
N PRO A 3 -13.52 -29.04 -33.88
CA PRO A 3 -12.96 -27.72 -33.64
C PRO A 3 -12.40 -27.59 -32.21
N SER A 4 -11.26 -26.92 -32.09
CA SER A 4 -10.61 -26.55 -30.83
C SER A 4 -11.48 -25.60 -30.01
N ARG A 5 -11.75 -25.95 -28.75
CA ARG A 5 -12.34 -25.02 -27.76
C ARG A 5 -11.31 -23.97 -27.33
N PRO A 6 -11.71 -22.73 -27.02
CA PRO A 6 -10.78 -21.72 -26.51
C PRO A 6 -10.31 -22.12 -25.09
N CYS A 7 -9.02 -21.93 -24.85
CA CYS A 7 -8.35 -22.09 -23.57
C CYS A 7 -9.06 -21.23 -22.51
N GLY A 8 -9.72 -21.89 -21.56
CA GLY A 8 -10.31 -21.24 -20.40
C GLY A 8 -9.20 -20.60 -19.57
N LEU A 9 -9.31 -19.29 -19.35
CA LEU A 9 -8.47 -18.57 -18.40
C LEU A 9 -8.60 -19.23 -17.02
N ASP A 10 -7.46 -19.61 -16.44
CA ASP A 10 -7.36 -20.28 -15.15
C ASP A 10 -8.03 -19.45 -14.04
N GLY A 11 -8.99 -20.06 -13.34
CA GLY A 11 -9.72 -19.44 -12.22
C GLY A 11 -8.83 -18.96 -11.07
N ARG A 12 -7.57 -19.45 -10.98
CA ARG A 12 -6.57 -18.94 -10.02
C ARG A 12 -6.10 -17.52 -10.36
N ALA A 13 -5.94 -17.20 -11.64
CA ALA A 13 -5.52 -15.87 -12.09
C ALA A 13 -6.59 -14.80 -11.79
N ILE A 14 -7.88 -15.19 -11.86
CA ILE A 14 -9.03 -14.31 -11.52
C ILE A 14 -9.09 -14.03 -10.00
N MET A 15 -8.65 -14.98 -9.17
CA MET A 15 -8.61 -14.82 -7.71
C MET A 15 -7.42 -13.95 -7.25
N GLN A 16 -6.28 -14.01 -7.97
CA GLN A 16 -5.01 -13.35 -7.66
C GLN A 16 -5.05 -11.81 -7.83
N ALA A 17 -5.76 -11.28 -8.83
CA ALA A 17 -5.83 -9.83 -9.07
C ALA A 17 -6.78 -9.08 -8.12
N ARG A 18 -7.61 -9.78 -7.35
CA ARG A 18 -8.74 -9.17 -6.61
C ARG A 18 -8.38 -8.61 -5.24
N PHE A 19 -7.30 -9.06 -4.60
CA PHE A 19 -7.09 -8.77 -3.18
C PHE A 19 -6.29 -7.49 -2.90
N ALA A 20 -5.25 -7.18 -3.69
CA ALA A 20 -4.49 -5.94 -3.53
C ALA A 20 -5.27 -4.68 -3.96
N MET A 21 -6.41 -4.86 -4.63
CA MET A 21 -7.30 -3.80 -5.11
C MET A 21 -8.72 -3.93 -4.54
N GLN A 22 -8.91 -4.71 -3.48
CA GLN A 22 -10.22 -4.84 -2.85
C GLN A 22 -10.56 -3.52 -2.14
N LYS A 23 -11.67 -2.91 -2.54
CA LYS A 23 -12.22 -1.74 -1.85
C LYS A 23 -12.37 -2.01 -0.36
N ASN A 24 -11.97 -1.03 0.46
CA ASN A 24 -11.99 -1.05 1.92
C ASN A 24 -11.06 -2.08 2.59
N ALA A 25 -10.26 -2.83 1.83
CA ALA A 25 -9.24 -3.71 2.40
C ALA A 25 -7.99 -2.91 2.78
N VAL A 26 -7.30 -3.36 3.83
CA VAL A 26 -5.92 -2.94 4.10
C VAL A 26 -5.03 -3.57 3.03
N SER A 27 -4.29 -2.75 2.29
CA SER A 27 -3.55 -3.17 1.11
C SER A 27 -2.04 -2.93 1.20
N HIS A 28 -1.62 -2.03 2.08
CA HIS A 28 -0.24 -1.60 2.19
C HIS A 28 0.07 -1.08 3.60
N PHE A 29 1.32 -1.11 4.00
CA PHE A 29 1.78 -0.53 5.25
C PHE A 29 3.07 0.28 5.08
N GLU A 30 3.28 1.25 5.96
CA GLU A 30 4.50 2.03 6.02
C GLU A 30 5.10 2.01 7.42
N ILE A 31 6.43 1.91 7.47
CA ILE A 31 7.23 1.99 8.68
C ILE A 31 8.11 3.23 8.57
N TYR A 32 7.94 4.18 9.50
CA TYR A 32 8.79 5.36 9.55
C TYR A 32 10.07 5.09 10.33
N ALA A 33 11.20 5.53 9.77
CA ALA A 33 12.52 5.31 10.34
C ALA A 33 13.41 6.52 10.16
N ASP A 34 14.24 6.83 11.15
CA ASP A 34 15.32 7.81 11.01
C ASP A 34 16.37 7.33 10.00
N ASP A 35 16.66 6.03 10.03
CA ASP A 35 17.53 5.33 9.07
C ASP A 35 16.77 4.14 8.46
N PRO A 36 16.12 4.34 7.30
CA PRO A 36 15.40 3.27 6.59
C PRO A 36 16.28 2.08 6.21
N GLY A 37 17.57 2.32 5.91
CA GLY A 37 18.50 1.27 5.51
C GLY A 37 18.81 0.34 6.68
N LYS A 38 19.14 0.91 7.84
CA LYS A 38 19.43 0.15 9.06
C LYS A 38 18.20 -0.59 9.58
N LEU A 39 17.03 0.06 9.59
CA LEU A 39 15.79 -0.60 10.00
C LEU A 39 15.37 -1.70 9.01
N GLY A 40 15.60 -1.48 7.72
CA GLY A 40 15.42 -2.48 6.69
C GLY A 40 16.24 -3.74 6.97
N GLN A 41 17.55 -3.60 7.18
CA GLN A 41 18.45 -4.73 7.48
C GLN A 41 17.97 -5.53 8.70
N PHE A 42 17.42 -4.86 9.72
CA PHE A 42 16.81 -5.53 10.87
C PHE A 42 15.64 -6.44 10.44
N TYR A 43 14.68 -5.94 9.66
CA TYR A 43 13.53 -6.74 9.22
C TYR A 43 13.91 -7.84 8.23
N THR A 44 14.87 -7.59 7.33
CA THR A 44 15.43 -8.64 6.47
C THR A 44 16.07 -9.75 7.30
N SER A 45 16.84 -9.41 8.34
CA SER A 45 17.49 -10.40 9.19
C SER A 45 16.51 -11.17 10.08
N LEU A 46 15.37 -10.58 10.43
CA LEU A 46 14.40 -11.16 11.36
C LEU A 46 13.34 -12.01 10.65
N PHE A 47 12.86 -11.55 9.49
CA PHE A 47 11.70 -12.13 8.79
C PHE A 47 11.99 -12.58 7.36
N ASP A 48 13.26 -12.51 6.92
CA ASP A 48 13.68 -12.81 5.55
C ASP A 48 12.96 -11.94 4.49
N TRP A 49 12.50 -10.75 4.88
CA TRP A 49 11.83 -9.82 3.97
C TRP A 49 12.81 -9.24 2.94
N THR A 50 12.36 -9.17 1.69
CA THR A 50 13.12 -8.53 0.61
C THR A 50 12.87 -7.03 0.60
N LEU A 51 13.94 -6.26 0.43
CA LEU A 51 13.91 -4.81 0.33
C LEU A 51 14.32 -4.35 -1.06
N GLU A 52 13.54 -3.44 -1.63
CA GLU A 52 13.83 -2.81 -2.92
C GLU A 52 13.91 -1.29 -2.72
N PRO A 53 15.13 -0.72 -2.58
CA PRO A 53 15.31 0.72 -2.45
C PRO A 53 14.84 1.47 -3.70
N MET A 54 14.11 2.56 -3.50
CA MET A 54 13.67 3.51 -4.55
C MET A 54 14.16 4.92 -4.19
N PRO A 55 15.44 5.24 -4.44
CA PRO A 55 16.07 6.48 -3.96
C PRO A 55 15.38 7.75 -4.45
N GLN A 56 14.81 7.76 -5.66
CA GLN A 56 14.13 8.94 -6.21
C GLN A 56 12.86 9.32 -5.44
N MET A 57 12.29 8.39 -4.66
CA MET A 57 11.07 8.61 -3.88
C MET A 57 11.33 8.65 -2.37
N ASN A 58 12.59 8.61 -1.92
CA ASN A 58 12.95 8.46 -0.51
C ASN A 58 12.19 7.30 0.17
N TYR A 59 12.10 6.16 -0.54
CA TYR A 59 11.24 5.04 -0.17
C TYR A 59 11.97 3.72 -0.40
N THR A 60 11.76 2.74 0.48
CA THR A 60 12.23 1.36 0.30
C THR A 60 11.03 0.44 0.35
N VAL A 61 10.74 -0.28 -0.74
CA VAL A 61 9.64 -1.24 -0.77
C VAL A 61 10.01 -2.45 0.09
N ILE A 62 9.07 -2.92 0.92
CA ILE A 62 9.15 -4.19 1.63
C ILE A 62 8.29 -5.22 0.88
N ARG A 63 8.90 -6.34 0.50
CA ARG A 63 8.18 -7.53 0.02
C ARG A 63 8.09 -8.56 1.14
N THR A 64 6.88 -8.77 1.65
CA THR A 64 6.56 -9.83 2.63
C THR A 64 5.99 -11.08 1.95
N VAL A 65 5.44 -10.90 0.74
CA VAL A 65 4.91 -11.95 -0.11
C VAL A 65 5.44 -11.77 -1.54
N GLN A 66 5.47 -12.86 -2.30
CA GLN A 66 5.89 -12.82 -3.71
C GLN A 66 5.00 -11.88 -4.52
N THR A 67 5.59 -11.23 -5.51
CA THR A 67 4.91 -10.31 -6.42
C THR A 67 5.14 -10.65 -7.88
N ASP A 68 4.22 -10.21 -8.72
CA ASP A 68 4.38 -10.24 -10.18
C ASP A 68 5.32 -9.11 -10.65
N PRO A 69 5.66 -9.05 -11.95
CA PRO A 69 6.50 -7.98 -12.49
C PRO A 69 5.91 -6.56 -12.38
N LYS A 70 4.62 -6.44 -12.04
CA LYS A 70 3.95 -5.15 -11.77
C LYS A 70 3.99 -4.79 -10.29
N GLY A 71 4.65 -5.59 -9.46
CA GLY A 71 4.77 -5.37 -8.01
C GLY A 71 3.54 -5.79 -7.21
N MET A 72 2.60 -6.52 -7.81
CA MET A 72 1.36 -6.95 -7.17
C MET A 72 1.53 -8.30 -6.48
N PRO A 73 1.06 -8.49 -5.23
CA PRO A 73 1.08 -9.79 -4.54
C PRO A 73 0.49 -10.92 -5.39
N THR A 74 1.21 -12.04 -5.50
CA THR A 74 0.76 -13.25 -6.22
C THR A 74 0.18 -14.32 -5.29
N GLN A 75 0.32 -14.13 -3.98
CA GLN A 75 -0.16 -15.03 -2.93
C GLN A 75 -1.18 -14.32 -2.05
N THR A 76 -2.15 -15.08 -1.53
CA THR A 76 -3.12 -14.58 -0.55
C THR A 76 -2.53 -14.63 0.86
N GLY A 77 -3.08 -13.82 1.77
CA GLY A 77 -2.74 -13.87 3.20
C GLY A 77 -1.62 -12.93 3.65
N GLY A 78 -1.10 -12.07 2.77
CA GLY A 78 -0.12 -11.03 3.13
C GLY A 78 -0.26 -9.77 2.30
N ILE A 79 0.28 -8.68 2.84
CA ILE A 79 0.38 -7.36 2.18
C ILE A 79 1.85 -6.92 2.18
N ASN A 80 2.23 -6.17 1.17
CA ASN A 80 3.55 -5.55 1.10
C ASN A 80 3.51 -4.15 1.73
N GLY A 81 4.66 -3.51 1.83
CA GLY A 81 4.77 -2.23 2.50
C GLY A 81 5.97 -1.42 2.07
N GLY A 82 6.43 -0.54 2.95
CA GLY A 82 7.74 0.05 2.81
C GLY A 82 8.22 0.83 4.01
N ILE A 83 9.46 1.29 3.88
CA ILE A 83 10.20 2.03 4.89
C ILE A 83 10.62 3.35 4.29
N LEU A 84 10.38 4.43 5.02
CA LEU A 84 10.74 5.77 4.60
C LEU A 84 11.07 6.64 5.81
N ASN A 85 11.89 7.66 5.57
CA ASN A 85 12.07 8.74 6.52
C ASN A 85 11.12 9.88 6.16
N VAL A 86 10.27 10.30 7.09
CA VAL A 86 9.43 11.49 6.93
C VAL A 86 9.87 12.51 7.98
N PRO A 87 10.52 13.62 7.59
CA PRO A 87 10.94 14.63 8.53
C PRO A 87 9.78 15.11 9.43
N GLY A 88 10.02 15.13 10.74
CA GLY A 88 9.02 15.55 11.73
C GLY A 88 8.02 14.47 12.16
N TYR A 89 8.00 13.30 11.51
CA TYR A 89 7.30 12.13 12.02
C TYR A 89 8.23 11.32 12.91
N LYS A 90 7.80 11.04 14.14
CA LYS A 90 8.54 10.15 15.05
C LYS A 90 8.17 8.70 14.76
N PRO A 91 9.14 7.78 14.75
CA PRO A 91 8.86 6.35 14.78
C PRO A 91 7.93 6.01 15.95
N GLY A 92 6.89 5.23 15.69
CA GLY A 92 5.88 4.88 16.69
C GLY A 92 5.17 3.59 16.29
N ALA A 93 4.07 3.71 15.55
CA ALA A 93 3.33 2.58 14.99
C ALA A 93 3.50 2.52 13.46
N TRP A 94 3.26 1.34 12.88
CA TRP A 94 3.14 1.20 11.43
C TRP A 94 1.85 1.86 10.95
N VAL A 95 1.91 2.57 9.82
CA VAL A 95 0.73 3.20 9.21
C VAL A 95 0.19 2.28 8.15
N ASN A 96 -1.08 1.89 8.28
CA ASN A 96 -1.75 1.04 7.30
C ASN A 96 -2.55 1.88 6.31
N TYR A 97 -2.61 1.40 5.07
CA TYR A 97 -3.33 2.00 3.96
C TYR A 97 -4.57 1.18 3.63
N VAL A 98 -5.71 1.85 3.57
CA VAL A 98 -7.00 1.28 3.18
C VAL A 98 -7.36 1.74 1.77
N ASN A 99 -7.68 0.80 0.89
CA ASN A 99 -8.12 1.11 -0.47
C ASN A 99 -9.50 1.79 -0.47
N VAL A 100 -9.66 2.86 -1.25
CA VAL A 100 -10.92 3.57 -1.45
C VAL A 100 -11.13 3.92 -2.92
N ASP A 101 -12.39 3.98 -3.36
CA ASP A 101 -12.72 4.38 -4.73
C ASP A 101 -12.46 5.87 -4.97
N SER A 102 -12.67 6.69 -3.95
CA SER A 102 -12.47 8.14 -3.98
C SER A 102 -11.93 8.61 -2.64
N ILE A 103 -10.73 9.19 -2.65
CA ILE A 103 -10.18 9.83 -1.45
C ILE A 103 -11.04 11.02 -1.04
N ASP A 104 -11.51 11.83 -1.98
CA ASP A 104 -12.27 13.04 -1.65
C ASP A 104 -13.56 12.70 -0.90
N ALA A 105 -14.34 11.74 -1.41
CA ALA A 105 -15.56 11.28 -0.75
C ALA A 105 -15.27 10.59 0.60
N SER A 106 -14.17 9.84 0.69
CA SER A 106 -13.80 9.11 1.91
C SER A 106 -13.28 10.02 3.00
N VAL A 107 -12.52 11.06 2.64
CA VAL A 107 -12.04 12.11 3.56
C VAL A 107 -13.21 12.91 4.10
N GLU A 108 -14.14 13.34 3.24
CA GLU A 108 -15.34 14.06 3.69
C GLU A 108 -16.15 13.22 4.70
N LYS A 109 -16.35 11.93 4.40
CA LYS A 109 -17.01 11.00 5.32
C LYS A 109 -16.24 10.84 6.62
N ALA A 110 -14.92 10.66 6.56
CA ALA A 110 -14.08 10.46 7.74
C ALA A 110 -14.10 11.70 8.67
N GLN A 111 -14.05 12.91 8.11
CA GLN A 111 -14.14 14.14 8.88
C GLN A 111 -15.50 14.27 9.61
N LYS A 112 -16.61 13.91 8.94
CA LYS A 112 -17.94 13.86 9.58
C LYS A 112 -18.01 12.85 10.73
N LEU A 113 -17.16 11.82 10.71
CA LEU A 113 -17.03 10.81 11.77
C LEU A 113 -15.98 11.18 12.85
N GLY A 114 -15.38 12.38 12.76
CA GLY A 114 -14.43 12.89 13.77
C GLY A 114 -12.96 12.64 13.46
N ALA A 115 -12.61 12.13 12.26
CA ALA A 115 -11.22 12.02 11.85
C ALA A 115 -10.62 13.39 11.48
N LYS A 116 -9.30 13.52 11.63
CA LYS A 116 -8.54 14.72 11.22
C LYS A 116 -7.60 14.38 10.08
N VAL A 117 -7.58 15.19 9.04
CA VAL A 117 -6.62 15.07 7.94
C VAL A 117 -5.26 15.57 8.41
N THR A 118 -4.25 14.70 8.38
CA THR A 118 -2.85 15.04 8.73
C THR A 118 -1.99 15.26 7.49
N LYS A 119 -2.34 14.62 6.37
CA LYS A 119 -1.78 14.90 5.05
C LYS A 119 -2.90 14.94 4.01
N PRO A 120 -3.08 16.07 3.31
CA PRO A 120 -4.06 16.17 2.23
C PRO A 120 -3.80 15.16 1.12
N LYS A 121 -4.83 14.94 0.29
CA LYS A 121 -4.72 14.14 -0.94
C LYS A 121 -3.49 14.56 -1.74
N SER A 122 -2.57 13.63 -1.91
CA SER A 122 -1.27 13.83 -2.56
C SER A 122 -1.07 12.73 -3.61
N PRO A 123 -0.39 13.03 -4.72
CA PRO A 123 -0.14 12.04 -5.76
C PRO A 123 0.94 11.05 -5.33
N VAL A 124 0.78 9.81 -5.80
CA VAL A 124 1.83 8.81 -5.95
C VAL A 124 1.99 8.60 -7.46
N PRO A 125 2.95 9.29 -8.10
CA PRO A 125 3.05 9.33 -9.56
C PRO A 125 3.01 7.95 -10.21
N GLY A 126 2.10 7.75 -11.17
CA GLY A 126 1.93 6.49 -11.90
C GLY A 126 1.25 5.36 -11.12
N MET A 127 0.87 5.56 -9.85
CA MET A 127 0.20 4.55 -9.03
C MET A 127 -1.18 4.98 -8.56
N GLY A 128 -1.31 6.22 -8.06
CA GLY A 128 -2.57 6.71 -7.53
C GLY A 128 -2.45 7.93 -6.65
N TRP A 129 -3.39 8.04 -5.72
CA TRP A 129 -3.49 9.11 -4.75
C TRP A 129 -3.50 8.53 -3.34
N PHE A 130 -3.02 9.29 -2.37
CA PHE A 130 -3.15 8.95 -0.96
C PHE A 130 -3.48 10.16 -0.10
N ALA A 131 -4.08 9.91 1.06
CA ALA A 131 -4.27 10.89 2.12
C ALA A 131 -3.99 10.23 3.47
N MET A 132 -3.45 10.99 4.43
CA MET A 132 -3.24 10.51 5.79
C MET A 132 -4.17 11.21 6.75
N LEU A 133 -4.72 10.45 7.69
CA LEU A 133 -5.67 10.90 8.69
C LEU A 133 -5.31 10.33 10.07
N THR A 134 -5.89 10.93 11.09
CA THR A 134 -6.01 10.34 12.43
C THR A 134 -7.46 10.09 12.74
N ASP A 135 -7.77 8.93 13.32
CA ASP A 135 -9.11 8.60 13.80
C ASP A 135 -9.47 9.38 15.09
N PRO A 136 -10.69 9.26 15.63
CA PRO A 136 -11.08 9.96 16.86
C PRO A 136 -10.25 9.61 18.10
N GLN A 137 -9.49 8.51 18.08
CA GLN A 137 -8.60 8.08 19.16
C GLN A 137 -7.14 8.48 18.90
N GLY A 138 -6.84 9.11 17.76
CA GLY A 138 -5.50 9.55 17.39
C GLY A 138 -4.67 8.50 16.65
N ASN A 139 -5.24 7.36 16.26
CA ASN A 139 -4.50 6.38 15.46
C ASN A 139 -4.30 6.89 14.04
N ALA A 140 -3.06 6.88 13.57
CA ALA A 140 -2.73 7.26 12.21
C ALA A 140 -3.09 6.14 11.22
N PHE A 141 -3.75 6.50 10.12
CA PHE A 141 -4.02 5.61 9.00
C PHE A 141 -4.00 6.39 7.69
N ALA A 142 -3.87 5.67 6.58
CA ALA A 142 -3.90 6.25 5.26
C ALA A 142 -5.00 5.64 4.40
N MET A 143 -5.46 6.42 3.41
CA MET A 143 -6.33 5.95 2.35
C MET A 143 -5.56 5.96 1.03
N PHE A 144 -5.77 4.96 0.19
CA PHE A 144 -5.20 4.89 -1.14
C PHE A 144 -6.29 4.76 -2.20
N GLN A 145 -6.17 5.53 -3.27
CA GLN A 145 -7.02 5.43 -4.45
C GLN A 145 -6.12 5.15 -5.64
N SER A 146 -6.28 4.00 -6.28
CA SER A 146 -5.52 3.68 -7.49
C SER A 146 -5.93 4.61 -8.63
N ASP A 147 -4.92 5.17 -9.29
CA ASP A 147 -5.06 6.00 -10.49
C ASP A 147 -3.71 6.07 -11.20
N ALA A 148 -3.55 5.30 -12.29
CA ALA A 148 -2.30 5.26 -13.06
C ALA A 148 -1.96 6.61 -13.73
N GLN A 149 -2.90 7.57 -13.76
CA GLN A 149 -2.71 8.90 -14.34
C GLN A 149 -2.38 9.98 -13.30
N ALA A 150 -2.27 9.62 -12.02
CA ALA A 150 -1.90 10.54 -10.95
C ALA A 150 -0.52 11.15 -11.20
N LYS A 151 -0.40 12.47 -10.98
CA LYS A 151 0.80 13.28 -11.18
C LYS A 151 0.98 14.26 -10.03
#